data_AF-A0A849KGK4-F1
#
_entry.id   AF-A0A849KGK4-F1
#
_cell.length_a   1.000
_cell.length_b   1.000
_cell.length_c   1.000
_cell.angle_alpha   90.00
_cell.angle_beta   90.00
_cell.angle_gamma   90.00
#
_symmetry.space_group_name_H-M   'P 1'
#
loop_
_entity.id
_entity.type
_entity.pdbx_description
1 polymer ?
#
loop_
_entity_poly.entity_id
_entity_poly.type
_entity_poly.pdbx_seq_one_letter_code
_entity_poly.pdbx_strand_id
1 'polypeptide(L)'
;MTSGIHHLTLITRKVQANVDFYAGFLGLRIVKRTGGFEDAEQLHLFYGDRSGTPGSLITFLVWEDGSKGRVGHGQVSEIALSIDRTAIGFWLERALRYHVSSEGPVQEFGEPVLRLRDPDGVIVKLVGSDLAANDPWSGEGIPAEFAIRRIRSATILSEQPEQTAAFIERYFGFRHQGKEETIDRLVSDSGDAIDVRDASGFWPGIPGTGIADHVAFRARTTDDVTTLEKELSKLNSSEVNVHDRKYFTSLYVREPGGTLFEFATDAPGFAIDEPVETLGQLLFVPPGNEKQAQAIRARMPQFGLPGEERVIYRDLPFVHRVHLPEEPDGSTLMLLHGSGGNENDLMPLARLAAPRATLIGVRGRSTEEGIQRWFRRFDQKRFDQNDIRFEAEAFEAFVEGAIAAYDIDPDRLAFIGNSNGANLLAAFMRLHPHIVRKAVLLRPSEVLEEQPDADLSDAAVLQLNGAADPFGDASGALAKALRDDGADIDVRAIEGWHGLTDDDIRLTGDWLKQKL
;
A
#
# COMPACT_ATOMS: atom_id res chain seq x y z
N MET A 1 -29.39 21.03 -9.02
CA MET A 1 -28.72 19.71 -9.05
C MET A 1 -27.24 20.00 -8.98
N THR A 2 -26.51 19.36 -8.08
CA THR A 2 -25.33 19.99 -7.51
C THR A 2 -24.07 19.36 -8.09
N SER A 3 -23.44 20.03 -9.07
CA SER A 3 -22.07 19.70 -9.49
C SER A 3 -21.11 19.87 -8.30
N GLY A 4 -19.98 19.18 -8.33
CA GLY A 4 -18.93 19.28 -7.33
C GLY A 4 -17.91 18.16 -7.42
N ILE A 5 -16.95 18.19 -6.51
CA ILE A 5 -15.98 17.12 -6.30
C ILE A 5 -16.70 15.94 -5.65
N HIS A 6 -16.47 14.75 -6.15
CA HIS A 6 -16.93 13.50 -5.55
C HIS A 6 -15.91 12.99 -4.55
N HIS A 7 -14.66 12.84 -4.98
CA HIS A 7 -13.55 12.37 -4.15
C HIS A 7 -12.20 12.75 -4.76
N LEU A 8 -11.13 12.60 -3.97
CA LEU A 8 -9.74 12.74 -4.41
C LEU A 8 -9.00 11.44 -4.07
N THR A 9 -8.23 10.91 -5.01
CA THR A 9 -7.44 9.68 -4.79
C THR A 9 -5.96 10.00 -4.86
N LEU A 10 -5.23 9.59 -3.82
CA LEU A 10 -3.80 9.81 -3.65
C LEU A 10 -3.07 8.49 -3.43
N ILE A 11 -1.74 8.54 -3.47
CA ILE A 11 -0.88 7.36 -3.27
C ILE A 11 -0.04 7.57 -2.01
N THR A 12 -0.14 6.66 -1.04
CA THR A 12 0.64 6.73 0.22
C THR A 12 1.71 5.65 0.27
N ARG A 13 2.86 5.96 0.89
CA ARG A 13 3.96 5.00 1.07
C ARG A 13 3.77 4.10 2.28
N LYS A 14 3.17 4.61 3.36
CA LYS A 14 3.14 3.96 4.67
C LYS A 14 1.74 4.02 5.24
N VAL A 15 1.02 2.90 5.21
CA VAL A 15 -0.39 2.82 5.63
C VAL A 15 -0.59 3.31 7.06
N GLN A 16 0.29 2.95 8.00
CA GLN A 16 0.13 3.36 9.40
C GLN A 16 0.31 4.87 9.57
N ALA A 17 1.29 5.47 8.91
CA ALA A 17 1.50 6.92 8.96
C ALA A 17 0.32 7.67 8.33
N ASN A 18 -0.21 7.15 7.21
CA ASN A 18 -1.40 7.67 6.57
C ASN A 18 -2.62 7.65 7.51
N VAL A 19 -2.90 6.52 8.15
CA VAL A 19 -4.00 6.37 9.12
C VAL A 19 -3.82 7.29 10.32
N ASP A 20 -2.60 7.39 10.85
CA ASP A 20 -2.27 8.29 11.97
C ASP A 20 -2.56 9.76 11.63
N PHE A 21 -2.33 10.16 10.37
CA PHE A 21 -2.60 11.51 9.91
C PHE A 21 -4.09 11.73 9.59
N TYR A 22 -4.68 10.93 8.71
CA TYR A 22 -6.04 11.18 8.19
C TYR A 22 -7.14 10.80 9.19
N ALA A 23 -6.99 9.69 9.92
CA ALA A 23 -7.95 9.31 10.96
C ALA A 23 -7.56 9.87 12.34
N GLY A 24 -6.28 9.81 12.71
CA GLY A 24 -5.82 10.27 14.04
C GLY A 24 -5.76 11.81 14.15
N PHE A 25 -4.92 12.45 13.33
CA PHE A 25 -4.70 13.89 13.42
C PHE A 25 -5.87 14.70 12.87
N LEU A 26 -6.33 14.42 11.64
CA LEU A 26 -7.44 15.13 10.99
C LEU A 26 -8.82 14.68 11.49
N GLY A 27 -8.92 13.51 12.13
CA GLY A 27 -10.19 13.02 12.70
C GLY A 27 -11.21 12.53 11.68
N LEU A 28 -10.80 12.26 10.44
CA LEU A 28 -11.70 11.71 9.42
C LEU A 28 -12.06 10.26 9.77
N ARG A 29 -13.22 9.82 9.31
CA ARG A 29 -13.63 8.43 9.48
C ARG A 29 -13.06 7.58 8.35
N ILE A 30 -12.43 6.44 8.65
CA ILE A 30 -12.25 5.41 7.62
C ILE A 30 -13.64 4.82 7.33
N VAL A 31 -14.14 5.02 6.12
CA VAL A 31 -15.48 4.59 5.70
C VAL A 31 -15.44 3.33 4.84
N LYS A 32 -14.29 2.97 4.28
CA LYS A 32 -14.10 1.70 3.58
C LYS A 32 -12.64 1.27 3.56
N ARG A 33 -12.41 -0.04 3.66
CA ARG A 33 -11.13 -0.71 3.39
C ARG A 33 -11.38 -1.79 2.34
N THR A 34 -10.66 -1.76 1.22
CA THR A 34 -10.85 -2.75 0.16
C THR A 34 -9.55 -3.01 -0.58
N GLY A 35 -9.42 -4.14 -1.26
CA GLY A 35 -8.47 -4.26 -2.37
C GLY A 35 -8.87 -3.34 -3.53
N GLY A 36 -7.90 -2.91 -4.33
CA GLY A 36 -8.11 -2.15 -5.55
C GLY A 36 -8.84 -2.97 -6.61
N PHE A 37 -9.70 -2.34 -7.40
CA PHE A 37 -10.44 -3.05 -8.45
C PHE A 37 -9.57 -3.41 -9.66
N GLU A 38 -8.46 -2.71 -9.87
CA GLU A 38 -7.45 -3.04 -10.89
C GLU A 38 -6.40 -4.02 -10.37
N ASP A 39 -6.05 -3.89 -9.08
CA ASP A 39 -5.15 -4.78 -8.36
C ASP A 39 -5.74 -5.11 -7.00
N ALA A 40 -6.27 -6.34 -6.87
CA ALA A 40 -6.96 -6.79 -5.67
C ALA A 40 -6.03 -6.91 -4.46
N GLU A 41 -4.71 -6.96 -4.65
CA GLU A 41 -3.71 -7.04 -3.57
C GLU A 41 -3.28 -5.65 -3.06
N GLN A 42 -3.60 -4.59 -3.80
CA GLN A 42 -3.35 -3.21 -3.38
C GLN A 42 -4.43 -2.75 -2.41
N LEU A 43 -4.05 -2.44 -1.17
CA LEU A 43 -4.97 -1.86 -0.19
C LEU A 43 -5.41 -0.46 -0.64
N HIS A 44 -6.72 -0.21 -0.62
CA HIS A 44 -7.38 1.05 -0.93
C HIS A 44 -8.21 1.49 0.27
N LEU A 45 -7.83 2.64 0.86
CA LEU A 45 -8.50 3.23 2.01
C LEU A 45 -9.35 4.43 1.60
N PHE A 46 -10.55 4.54 2.17
CA PHE A 46 -11.44 5.68 1.97
C PHE A 46 -11.68 6.37 3.31
N TYR A 47 -11.35 7.66 3.37
CA TYR A 47 -11.64 8.54 4.49
C TYR A 47 -12.76 9.51 4.12
N GLY A 48 -13.63 9.84 5.05
CA GLY A 48 -14.69 10.81 4.81
C GLY A 48 -15.43 11.22 6.07
N ASP A 49 -16.64 11.72 5.85
CA ASP A 49 -17.59 12.04 6.90
C ASP A 49 -18.27 10.77 7.46
N ARG A 50 -19.36 10.92 8.25
CA ARG A 50 -19.96 9.78 8.97
C ARG A 50 -20.41 8.66 8.02
N SER A 51 -20.96 9.01 6.87
CA SER A 51 -21.54 8.03 5.92
C SER A 51 -20.70 7.88 4.65
N GLY A 52 -19.56 8.58 4.54
CA GLY A 52 -18.72 8.57 3.34
C GLY A 52 -19.40 9.23 2.15
N THR A 53 -20.00 10.41 2.37
CA THR A 53 -20.79 11.09 1.33
C THR A 53 -19.89 11.69 0.22
N PRO A 54 -20.37 11.76 -1.04
CA PRO A 54 -19.68 12.47 -2.11
C PRO A 54 -19.34 13.92 -1.73
N GLY A 55 -18.09 14.32 -2.00
CA GLY A 55 -17.53 15.61 -1.61
C GLY A 55 -16.87 15.63 -0.23
N SER A 56 -16.95 14.55 0.56
CA SER A 56 -16.17 14.37 1.79
C SER A 56 -14.94 13.47 1.63
N LEU A 57 -14.84 12.75 0.51
CA LEU A 57 -14.00 11.57 0.38
C LEU A 57 -12.56 11.88 -0.06
N ILE A 58 -11.59 11.51 0.77
CA ILE A 58 -10.18 11.41 0.41
C ILE A 58 -9.79 9.94 0.45
N THR A 59 -9.19 9.43 -0.61
CA THR A 59 -8.89 8.01 -0.76
C THR A 59 -7.41 7.78 -1.04
N PHE A 60 -6.90 6.61 -0.65
CA PHE A 60 -5.49 6.27 -0.77
C PHE A 60 -5.26 4.88 -1.34
N LEU A 61 -4.53 4.81 -2.45
CA LEU A 61 -3.87 3.59 -2.89
C LEU A 61 -2.59 3.42 -2.08
N VAL A 62 -2.48 2.30 -1.36
CA VAL A 62 -1.33 2.03 -0.49
C VAL A 62 -0.26 1.33 -1.30
N TRP A 63 0.81 2.07 -1.62
CA TRP A 63 2.02 1.52 -2.23
C TRP A 63 3.06 1.35 -1.13
N GLU A 64 2.87 0.32 -0.30
CA GLU A 64 3.66 0.12 0.92
C GLU A 64 5.16 -0.04 0.58
N ASP A 65 5.99 0.88 1.07
CA ASP A 65 7.41 1.02 0.68
C ASP A 65 7.68 1.30 -0.82
N GLY A 66 6.68 1.75 -1.56
CA GLY A 66 6.80 2.17 -2.94
C GLY A 66 7.70 3.39 -3.14
N SER A 67 8.21 3.55 -4.37
CA SER A 67 9.07 4.66 -4.74
C SER A 67 8.34 6.01 -4.67
N LYS A 68 9.05 7.05 -4.22
CA LYS A 68 8.50 8.41 -4.16
C LYS A 68 8.20 8.95 -5.55
N GLY A 69 7.02 9.55 -5.68
CA GLY A 69 6.66 10.31 -6.87
C GLY A 69 7.33 11.69 -6.87
N ARG A 70 7.01 12.48 -7.90
CA ARG A 70 7.40 13.88 -7.98
C ARG A 70 6.22 14.70 -8.45
N VAL A 71 5.80 15.67 -7.65
CA VAL A 71 4.75 16.63 -8.03
C VAL A 71 5.23 17.47 -9.22
N GLY A 72 4.39 17.58 -10.24
CA GLY A 72 4.63 18.40 -11.43
C GLY A 72 3.34 18.70 -12.18
N HIS A 73 3.43 19.28 -13.37
CA HIS A 73 2.23 19.53 -14.18
C HIS A 73 1.55 18.23 -14.62
N GLY A 74 0.24 18.29 -14.87
CA GLY A 74 -0.62 17.14 -15.14
C GLY A 74 -1.05 16.37 -13.89
N GLN A 75 -0.98 17.00 -12.72
CA GLN A 75 -1.32 16.39 -11.43
C GLN A 75 -2.03 17.40 -10.51
N VAL A 76 -2.78 16.87 -9.54
CA VAL A 76 -3.23 17.64 -8.37
C VAL A 76 -2.03 17.78 -7.41
N SER A 77 -1.75 19.01 -7.01
CA SER A 77 -0.60 19.37 -6.15
C SER A 77 -0.98 19.66 -4.70
N GLU A 78 -2.21 20.12 -4.47
CA GLU A 78 -2.71 20.47 -3.14
C GLU A 78 -4.18 20.04 -3.03
N ILE A 79 -4.57 19.54 -1.86
CA ILE A 79 -5.98 19.30 -1.52
C ILE A 79 -6.41 20.26 -0.42
N ALA A 80 -7.67 20.66 -0.40
CA ALA A 80 -8.20 21.57 0.60
C ALA A 80 -9.48 21.02 1.25
N LEU A 81 -9.56 21.13 2.57
CA LEU A 81 -10.65 20.67 3.42
C LEU A 81 -11.27 21.87 4.14
N SER A 82 -12.60 21.95 4.11
CA SER A 82 -13.37 22.99 4.79
C SER A 82 -13.42 22.73 6.29
N ILE A 83 -13.17 23.78 7.07
CA ILE A 83 -13.39 23.85 8.51
C ILE A 83 -14.20 25.11 8.85
N ASP A 84 -14.70 25.22 10.07
CA ASP A 84 -15.28 26.48 10.55
C ASP A 84 -14.23 27.61 10.51
N ARG A 85 -14.66 28.83 10.14
CA ARG A 85 -13.77 30.00 10.11
C ARG A 85 -13.10 30.28 11.46
N THR A 86 -13.77 29.95 12.56
CA THR A 86 -13.24 30.13 13.92
C THR A 86 -12.29 29.02 14.36
N ALA A 87 -12.21 27.90 13.61
CA ALA A 87 -11.43 26.72 13.98
C ALA A 87 -9.92 26.82 13.65
N ILE A 88 -9.48 27.84 12.90
CA ILE A 88 -8.07 27.98 12.47
C ILE A 88 -7.11 27.93 13.67
N GLY A 89 -7.44 28.61 14.77
CA GLY A 89 -6.62 28.62 15.98
C GLY A 89 -6.51 27.24 16.64
N PHE A 90 -7.62 26.49 16.69
CA PHE A 90 -7.64 25.12 17.19
C PHE A 90 -6.73 24.21 16.36
N TRP A 91 -6.82 24.28 15.03
CA TRP A 91 -6.01 23.45 14.14
C TRP A 91 -4.53 23.79 14.18
N LEU A 92 -4.17 25.07 14.33
CA LEU A 92 -2.78 25.48 14.53
C LEU A 92 -2.21 24.93 15.84
N GLU A 93 -2.94 25.04 16.96
CA GLU A 93 -2.52 24.48 18.25
C GLU A 93 -2.39 22.95 18.17
N ARG A 94 -3.36 22.28 17.52
CA ARG A 94 -3.32 20.83 17.31
C ARG A 94 -2.11 20.43 16.47
N ALA A 95 -1.82 21.13 15.37
CA ALA A 95 -0.64 20.87 14.53
C ALA A 95 0.66 20.95 15.35
N LEU A 96 0.79 21.97 16.21
CA LEU A 96 1.95 22.11 17.11
C LEU A 96 2.06 20.95 18.10
N ARG A 97 0.94 20.53 18.71
CA ARG A 97 0.92 19.42 19.70
C ARG A 97 1.30 18.08 19.09
N TYR A 98 0.88 17.82 17.86
CA TYR A 98 1.16 16.57 17.13
C TYR A 98 2.42 16.65 16.25
N HIS A 99 3.18 17.75 16.33
CA HIS A 99 4.37 18.00 15.51
C HIS A 99 4.13 17.89 14.00
N VAL A 100 2.94 18.29 13.55
CA VAL A 100 2.60 18.40 12.13
C VAL A 100 3.09 19.75 11.61
N SER A 101 3.91 19.71 10.56
CA SER A 101 4.39 20.93 9.89
C SER A 101 3.22 21.74 9.38
N SER A 102 3.20 23.03 9.74
CA SER A 102 2.15 23.95 9.30
C SER A 102 2.71 25.29 8.83
N GLU A 103 2.05 25.89 7.84
CA GLU A 103 2.38 27.19 7.26
C GLU A 103 1.11 28.06 7.18
N GLY A 104 1.22 29.34 7.53
CA GLY A 104 0.09 30.27 7.61
C GLY A 104 -0.36 30.58 9.06
N PRO A 105 -1.58 31.12 9.26
CA PRO A 105 -2.64 31.27 8.26
C PRO A 105 -2.36 32.39 7.23
N VAL A 106 -2.80 32.18 5.99
CA VAL A 106 -2.81 33.18 4.92
C VAL A 106 -4.23 33.38 4.38
N GLN A 107 -4.45 34.39 3.55
CA GLN A 107 -5.71 34.58 2.83
C GLN A 107 -5.57 34.10 1.38
N GLU A 108 -6.50 33.28 0.93
CA GLU A 108 -6.65 32.88 -0.48
C GLU A 108 -8.10 33.05 -0.86
N PHE A 109 -8.39 33.84 -1.90
CA PHE A 109 -9.75 34.14 -2.35
C PHE A 109 -10.67 34.62 -1.20
N GLY A 110 -10.10 35.36 -0.25
CA GLY A 110 -10.81 35.88 0.94
C GLY A 110 -11.15 34.83 2.01
N GLU A 111 -10.58 33.63 1.92
CA GLU A 111 -10.72 32.56 2.91
C GLU A 111 -9.40 32.39 3.70
N PRO A 112 -9.44 32.27 5.05
CA PRO A 112 -8.26 31.95 5.82
C PRO A 112 -7.84 30.48 5.59
N VAL A 113 -6.56 30.28 5.27
CA VAL A 113 -5.98 28.98 4.94
C VAL A 113 -4.79 28.66 5.83
N LEU A 114 -4.82 27.48 6.45
CA LEU A 114 -3.67 26.85 7.11
C LEU A 114 -3.18 25.70 6.23
N ARG A 115 -1.91 25.71 5.82
CA ARG A 115 -1.31 24.59 5.07
C ARG A 115 -0.68 23.61 6.04
N LEU A 116 -0.89 22.33 5.78
CA LEU A 116 -0.25 21.21 6.46
C LEU A 116 0.50 20.36 5.45
N ARG A 117 1.44 19.53 5.94
CA ARG A 117 2.05 18.46 5.16
C ARG A 117 1.68 17.11 5.76
N ASP A 118 1.15 16.23 4.92
CA ASP A 118 0.94 14.84 5.31
C ASP A 118 2.29 14.08 5.41
N PRO A 119 2.32 12.83 5.90
CA PRO A 119 3.55 12.05 6.05
C PRO A 119 4.30 11.77 4.74
N ASP A 120 3.62 11.82 3.59
CA ASP A 120 4.21 11.61 2.27
C ASP A 120 4.60 12.94 1.58
N GLY A 121 4.30 14.08 2.20
CA GLY A 121 4.65 15.43 1.75
C GLY A 121 3.55 16.16 0.97
N VAL A 122 2.35 15.57 0.84
CA VAL A 122 1.17 16.18 0.22
C VAL A 122 0.75 17.42 1.00
N ILE A 123 0.46 18.51 0.30
CA ILE A 123 -0.06 19.73 0.91
C ILE A 123 -1.57 19.56 1.15
N VAL A 124 -1.95 19.61 2.43
CA VAL A 124 -3.35 19.58 2.88
C VAL A 124 -3.70 20.94 3.47
N LYS A 125 -4.57 21.68 2.78
CA LYS A 125 -5.07 22.99 3.21
C LYS A 125 -6.30 22.82 4.11
N LEU A 126 -6.31 23.45 5.28
CA LEU A 126 -7.51 23.65 6.07
C LEU A 126 -8.03 25.07 5.82
N VAL A 127 -9.22 25.17 5.24
CA VAL A 127 -9.80 26.43 4.76
C VAL A 127 -11.01 26.78 5.63
N GLY A 128 -10.95 27.91 6.31
CA GLY A 128 -12.08 28.43 7.05
C GLY A 128 -13.17 28.92 6.10
N SER A 129 -14.29 28.21 6.02
CA SER A 129 -15.39 28.54 5.10
C SER A 129 -16.76 28.29 5.72
N ASP A 130 -17.80 28.78 5.05
CA ASP A 130 -19.20 28.60 5.48
C ASP A 130 -19.84 27.33 4.89
N LEU A 131 -19.04 26.49 4.22
CA LEU A 131 -19.50 25.24 3.64
C LEU A 131 -19.75 24.20 4.73
N ALA A 132 -21.00 23.75 4.85
CA ALA A 132 -21.41 22.72 5.81
C ALA A 132 -21.01 21.31 5.36
N ALA A 133 -20.80 20.42 6.33
CA ALA A 133 -20.67 18.97 6.10
C ALA A 133 -22.01 18.39 5.63
N ASN A 134 -21.97 17.32 4.83
CA ASN A 134 -23.18 16.59 4.46
C ASN A 134 -23.66 15.71 5.62
N ASP A 135 -22.76 14.93 6.23
CA ASP A 135 -23.05 14.12 7.40
C ASP A 135 -21.91 14.18 8.44
N PRO A 136 -21.97 15.13 9.40
CA PRO A 136 -20.85 15.44 10.30
C PRO A 136 -20.28 14.23 11.05
N TRP A 137 -18.94 14.17 11.07
CA TRP A 137 -18.16 13.25 11.88
C TRP A 137 -17.08 14.03 12.64
N SER A 138 -16.81 13.63 13.88
CA SER A 138 -15.72 14.20 14.66
C SER A 138 -14.90 13.07 15.26
N GLY A 139 -13.60 13.07 14.96
CA GLY A 139 -12.63 12.16 15.56
C GLY A 139 -12.34 12.51 17.02
N GLU A 140 -11.61 11.62 17.69
CA GLU A 140 -11.23 11.79 19.09
C GLU A 140 -10.39 13.06 19.32
N GLY A 141 -10.74 13.80 20.38
CA GLY A 141 -10.04 15.04 20.75
C GLY A 141 -10.30 16.23 19.82
N ILE A 142 -11.33 16.16 18.96
CA ILE A 142 -11.78 17.26 18.10
C ILE A 142 -13.24 17.61 18.47
N PRO A 143 -13.52 18.85 18.92
CA PRO A 143 -14.89 19.32 19.11
C PRO A 143 -15.67 19.31 17.79
N ALA A 144 -16.95 18.95 17.84
CA ALA A 144 -17.77 18.77 16.63
C ALA A 144 -17.88 20.06 15.79
N GLU A 145 -17.85 21.23 16.44
CA GLU A 145 -17.86 22.54 15.78
C GLU A 145 -16.57 22.85 15.01
N PHE A 146 -15.45 22.19 15.35
CA PHE A 146 -14.13 22.39 14.72
C PHE A 146 -13.72 21.24 13.81
N ALA A 147 -14.55 20.19 13.70
CA ALA A 147 -14.32 19.07 12.82
C ALA A 147 -14.21 19.49 11.35
N ILE A 148 -13.46 18.71 10.58
CA ILE A 148 -13.41 18.85 9.13
C ILE A 148 -14.80 18.57 8.56
N ARG A 149 -15.25 19.43 7.66
CA ARG A 149 -16.61 19.40 7.15
C ARG A 149 -16.72 18.59 5.86
N ARG A 150 -15.88 18.92 4.87
CA ARG A 150 -15.86 18.31 3.53
C ARG A 150 -14.68 18.85 2.71
N ILE A 151 -14.52 18.38 1.47
CA ILE A 151 -13.58 18.94 0.50
C ILE A 151 -14.00 20.38 0.17
N ARG A 152 -13.02 21.30 0.21
CA ARG A 152 -13.17 22.70 -0.20
C ARG A 152 -12.68 22.91 -1.63
N SER A 153 -11.49 22.41 -1.96
CA SER A 153 -10.94 22.51 -3.30
C SER A 153 -9.81 21.50 -3.58
N ALA A 154 -9.41 21.41 -4.84
CA ALA A 154 -8.17 20.79 -5.28
C ALA A 154 -7.40 21.74 -6.20
N THR A 155 -6.08 21.78 -6.09
CA THR A 155 -5.21 22.63 -6.92
C THR A 155 -4.49 21.78 -7.97
N ILE A 156 -4.79 22.02 -9.25
CA ILE A 156 -4.17 21.34 -10.40
C ILE A 156 -3.03 22.18 -10.95
N LEU A 157 -1.87 21.54 -11.19
CA LEU A 157 -0.79 22.15 -11.95
C LEU A 157 -0.98 21.84 -13.44
N SER A 158 -1.27 22.84 -14.25
CA SER A 158 -1.49 22.65 -15.69
C SER A 158 -0.49 23.44 -16.52
N GLU A 159 0.08 22.77 -17.53
CA GLU A 159 0.87 23.42 -18.59
C GLU A 159 -0.03 24.07 -19.66
N GLN A 160 -1.34 23.79 -19.61
CA GLN A 160 -2.37 24.29 -20.51
C GLN A 160 -3.55 24.83 -19.69
N PRO A 161 -3.34 25.86 -18.83
CA PRO A 161 -4.32 26.26 -17.81
C PRO A 161 -5.66 26.71 -18.41
N GLU A 162 -5.66 27.43 -19.53
CA GLU A 162 -6.88 27.86 -20.21
C GLU A 162 -7.68 26.67 -20.75
N GLN A 163 -7.01 25.67 -21.33
CA GLN A 163 -7.64 24.46 -21.86
C GLN A 163 -8.17 23.57 -20.72
N THR A 164 -7.41 23.43 -19.64
CA THR A 164 -7.86 22.71 -18.43
C THR A 164 -9.11 23.36 -17.85
N ALA A 165 -9.11 24.69 -17.67
CA ALA A 165 -10.26 25.41 -17.14
C ALA A 165 -11.50 25.27 -18.05
N ALA A 166 -11.34 25.47 -19.36
CA ALA A 166 -12.42 25.32 -20.32
C ALA A 166 -12.98 23.88 -20.36
N PHE A 167 -12.13 22.86 -20.17
CA PHE A 167 -12.55 21.47 -20.10
C PHE A 167 -13.40 21.21 -18.85
N ILE A 168 -12.99 21.73 -17.70
CA ILE A 168 -13.74 21.62 -16.43
C ILE A 168 -15.11 22.30 -16.56
N GLU A 169 -15.16 23.53 -17.09
CA GLU A 169 -16.42 24.27 -17.26
C GLU A 169 -17.37 23.57 -18.22
N ARG A 170 -16.86 23.03 -19.32
CA ARG A 170 -17.66 22.39 -20.36
C ARG A 170 -18.30 21.08 -19.91
N TYR A 171 -17.56 20.25 -19.17
CA TYR A 171 -17.96 18.85 -18.93
C TYR A 171 -18.33 18.54 -17.48
N PHE A 172 -17.84 19.31 -16.52
CA PHE A 172 -17.97 18.97 -15.09
C PHE A 172 -18.80 19.97 -14.28
N GLY A 173 -19.36 20.99 -14.93
CA GLY A 173 -20.36 21.88 -14.33
C GLY A 173 -19.78 22.85 -13.30
N PHE A 174 -18.52 23.24 -13.44
CA PHE A 174 -17.95 24.36 -12.70
C PHE A 174 -18.03 25.63 -13.53
N ARG A 175 -17.85 26.79 -12.88
CA ARG A 175 -17.81 28.10 -13.53
C ARG A 175 -16.68 28.92 -12.96
N HIS A 176 -16.02 29.71 -13.79
CA HIS A 176 -15.00 30.66 -13.33
C HIS A 176 -15.56 31.62 -12.27
N GLN A 177 -14.87 31.70 -11.12
CA GLN A 177 -15.18 32.60 -10.01
C GLN A 177 -14.25 33.81 -10.00
N GLY A 178 -12.96 33.60 -10.18
CA GLY A 178 -11.94 34.64 -10.08
C GLY A 178 -10.54 34.11 -10.27
N LYS A 179 -9.59 35.02 -10.37
CA LYS A 179 -8.16 34.72 -10.56
C LYS A 179 -7.35 35.47 -9.51
N GLU A 180 -6.45 34.77 -8.82
CA GLU A 180 -5.44 35.35 -7.93
C GLU A 180 -4.05 34.89 -8.38
N GLU A 181 -3.17 35.84 -8.70
CA GLU A 181 -1.83 35.58 -9.24
C GLU A 181 -1.84 34.63 -10.45
N THR A 182 -1.39 33.40 -10.26
CA THR A 182 -1.25 32.35 -11.28
C THR A 182 -2.37 31.30 -11.20
N ILE A 183 -3.39 31.53 -10.38
CA ILE A 183 -4.44 30.55 -10.07
C ILE A 183 -5.79 31.07 -10.55
N ASP A 184 -6.40 30.34 -11.49
CA ASP A 184 -7.80 30.52 -11.89
C ASP A 184 -8.70 29.59 -11.06
N ARG A 185 -9.64 30.17 -10.31
CA ARG A 185 -10.58 29.42 -9.46
C ARG A 185 -11.90 29.19 -10.17
N LEU A 186 -12.29 27.93 -10.27
CA LEU A 186 -13.56 27.44 -10.78
C LEU A 186 -14.40 26.94 -9.61
N VAL A 187 -15.68 27.30 -9.54
CA VAL A 187 -16.59 26.90 -8.45
C VAL A 187 -17.77 26.09 -8.98
N SER A 188 -18.15 25.04 -8.26
CA SER A 188 -19.31 24.21 -8.59
C SER A 188 -20.61 24.75 -7.99
N ASP A 189 -21.74 24.11 -8.31
CA ASP A 189 -23.03 24.40 -7.67
C ASP A 189 -23.05 24.01 -6.18
N SER A 190 -22.16 23.09 -5.76
CA SER A 190 -22.05 22.70 -4.35
C SER A 190 -21.25 23.70 -3.54
N GLY A 191 -20.45 24.54 -4.20
CA GLY A 191 -19.58 25.55 -3.60
C GLY A 191 -18.14 25.08 -3.36
N ASP A 192 -17.80 23.82 -3.66
CA ASP A 192 -16.39 23.42 -3.77
C ASP A 192 -15.74 24.02 -5.04
N ALA A 193 -14.41 23.99 -5.10
CA ALA A 193 -13.66 24.61 -6.18
C ALA A 193 -12.56 23.74 -6.78
N ILE A 194 -12.19 24.04 -8.02
CA ILE A 194 -10.94 23.60 -8.63
C ILE A 194 -10.10 24.84 -8.90
N ASP A 195 -8.90 24.84 -8.34
CA ASP A 195 -7.90 25.89 -8.53
C ASP A 195 -6.94 25.42 -9.63
N VAL A 196 -6.98 26.03 -10.80
CA VAL A 196 -6.07 25.72 -11.91
C VAL A 196 -4.89 26.67 -11.84
N ARG A 197 -3.71 26.16 -11.49
CA ARG A 197 -2.48 26.92 -11.42
C ARG A 197 -1.70 26.79 -12.72
N ASP A 198 -1.32 27.92 -13.29
CA ASP A 198 -0.43 27.99 -14.44
C ASP A 198 0.96 27.45 -14.05
N ALA A 199 1.31 26.31 -14.65
CA ALA A 199 2.59 25.63 -14.48
C ALA A 199 3.33 25.51 -15.82
N SER A 200 3.08 26.44 -16.75
CA SER A 200 3.74 26.51 -18.05
C SER A 200 5.28 26.53 -17.89
N GLY A 201 5.98 25.60 -18.54
CA GLY A 201 7.44 25.48 -18.44
C GLY A 201 7.96 24.82 -17.16
N PHE A 202 7.09 24.26 -16.32
CA PHE A 202 7.49 23.45 -15.18
C PHE A 202 7.75 21.98 -15.58
N TRP A 203 8.28 21.16 -14.67
CA TRP A 203 8.54 19.75 -14.96
C TRP A 203 7.27 18.90 -14.87
N PRO A 204 7.14 17.83 -15.69
CA PRO A 204 6.02 16.91 -15.59
C PRO A 204 6.08 16.13 -14.29
N GLY A 205 4.90 15.81 -13.78
CA GLY A 205 4.73 14.92 -12.65
C GLY A 205 5.24 13.51 -12.92
N ILE A 206 5.74 12.84 -11.88
CA ILE A 206 6.12 11.42 -11.91
C ILE A 206 5.23 10.66 -10.92
N PRO A 207 4.54 9.58 -11.35
CA PRO A 207 3.77 8.71 -10.46
C PRO A 207 4.63 8.10 -9.34
N GLY A 208 4.03 7.89 -8.19
CA GLY A 208 4.68 7.31 -7.01
C GLY A 208 4.01 7.74 -5.71
N THR A 209 4.59 7.42 -4.57
CA THR A 209 4.02 7.81 -3.28
C THR A 209 4.12 9.32 -3.07
N GLY A 210 3.12 9.92 -2.42
CA GLY A 210 3.07 11.37 -2.15
C GLY A 210 2.53 12.22 -3.30
N ILE A 211 1.90 11.61 -4.31
CA ILE A 211 1.21 12.31 -5.39
C ILE A 211 -0.29 11.96 -5.40
N ALA A 212 -1.09 12.86 -5.96
CA ALA A 212 -2.48 12.58 -6.28
C ALA A 212 -2.58 11.85 -7.62
N ASP A 213 -3.35 10.75 -7.64
CA ASP A 213 -3.61 9.96 -8.84
C ASP A 213 -4.66 10.64 -9.73
N HIS A 214 -5.79 11.03 -9.14
CA HIS A 214 -6.88 11.71 -9.85
C HIS A 214 -7.78 12.54 -8.92
N VAL A 215 -8.59 13.39 -9.55
CA VAL A 215 -9.75 14.06 -8.93
C VAL A 215 -11.03 13.59 -9.59
N ALA A 216 -12.03 13.24 -8.79
CA ALA A 216 -13.33 12.79 -9.26
C ALA A 216 -14.39 13.87 -9.09
N PHE A 217 -15.27 13.99 -10.07
CA PHE A 217 -16.39 14.91 -10.12
C PHE A 217 -17.72 14.16 -10.07
N ARG A 218 -18.74 14.79 -9.50
CA ARG A 218 -20.05 14.16 -9.26
C ARG A 218 -20.87 14.05 -10.55
N ALA A 219 -21.24 12.83 -10.89
CA ALA A 219 -22.28 12.49 -11.86
C ALA A 219 -23.59 12.19 -11.13
N ARG A 220 -24.73 12.60 -11.69
CA ARG A 220 -26.04 12.39 -11.02
C ARG A 220 -26.54 10.98 -11.25
N THR A 221 -26.30 10.44 -12.45
CA THR A 221 -26.78 9.13 -12.88
C THR A 221 -25.75 8.44 -13.74
N THR A 222 -25.90 7.13 -13.91
CA THR A 222 -25.15 6.33 -14.87
C THR A 222 -25.38 6.79 -16.32
N ASP A 223 -26.55 7.38 -16.61
CA ASP A 223 -26.85 7.96 -17.92
C ASP A 223 -25.99 9.21 -18.20
N ASP A 224 -25.72 10.03 -17.18
CA ASP A 224 -24.79 11.16 -17.32
C ASP A 224 -23.39 10.65 -17.66
N VAL A 225 -22.92 9.61 -16.97
CA VAL A 225 -21.61 8.98 -17.24
C VAL A 225 -21.54 8.44 -18.67
N THR A 226 -22.56 7.71 -19.09
CA THR A 226 -22.65 7.13 -20.44
C THR A 226 -22.77 8.21 -21.52
N THR A 227 -23.44 9.33 -21.23
CA THR A 227 -23.56 10.45 -22.15
C THR A 227 -22.21 11.14 -22.33
N LEU A 228 -21.50 11.42 -21.23
CA LEU A 228 -20.18 12.03 -21.26
C LEU A 228 -19.16 11.12 -21.97
N GLU A 229 -19.21 9.80 -21.73
CA GLU A 229 -18.41 8.80 -22.45
C GLU A 229 -18.55 8.97 -23.96
N LYS A 230 -19.78 8.94 -24.48
CA LYS A 230 -20.05 9.08 -25.92
C LYS A 230 -19.61 10.43 -26.48
N GLU A 231 -19.64 11.50 -25.68
CA GLU A 231 -19.17 12.81 -26.11
C GLU A 231 -17.65 12.89 -26.20
N LEU A 232 -16.95 12.40 -25.16
CA LEU A 232 -15.49 12.42 -25.09
C LEU A 232 -14.85 11.43 -26.07
N SER A 233 -15.43 10.23 -26.23
CA SER A 233 -14.98 9.22 -27.20
C SER A 233 -14.99 9.73 -28.65
N LYS A 234 -15.85 10.71 -28.98
CA LYS A 234 -15.86 11.35 -30.32
C LYS A 234 -14.67 12.30 -30.55
N LEU A 235 -14.08 12.83 -29.48
CA LEU A 235 -12.92 13.72 -29.59
C LEU A 235 -11.64 12.94 -29.89
N ASN A 236 -11.59 11.66 -29.49
CA ASN A 236 -10.44 10.75 -29.68
C ASN A 236 -9.11 11.34 -29.19
N SER A 237 -9.17 12.18 -28.16
CA SER A 237 -8.02 12.90 -27.59
C SER A 237 -7.34 12.13 -26.45
N SER A 238 -8.07 11.23 -25.80
CA SER A 238 -7.57 10.38 -24.73
C SER A 238 -8.44 9.11 -24.62
N GLU A 239 -7.89 8.08 -23.98
CA GLU A 239 -8.64 6.87 -23.62
C GLU A 239 -9.73 7.21 -22.59
N VAL A 240 -10.93 6.67 -22.82
CA VAL A 240 -12.10 6.88 -21.96
C VAL A 240 -12.57 5.52 -21.47
N ASN A 241 -12.47 5.29 -20.17
CA ASN A 241 -12.77 4.00 -19.57
C ASN A 241 -13.90 4.13 -18.55
N VAL A 242 -14.92 3.27 -18.66
CA VAL A 242 -16.04 3.22 -17.72
C VAL A 242 -15.95 1.97 -16.87
N HIS A 243 -16.02 2.13 -15.55
CA HIS A 243 -15.93 1.05 -14.59
C HIS A 243 -17.10 1.10 -13.59
N ASP A 244 -17.66 -0.07 -13.29
CA ASP A 244 -18.50 -0.25 -12.10
C ASP A 244 -17.58 -0.59 -10.91
N ARG A 245 -17.45 0.36 -9.97
CA ARG A 245 -16.62 0.21 -8.76
C ARG A 245 -17.43 -0.27 -7.56
N LYS A 246 -18.63 -0.85 -7.78
CA LYS A 246 -19.60 -1.30 -6.77
C LYS A 246 -20.24 -0.17 -5.95
N TYR A 247 -19.44 0.77 -5.45
CA TYR A 247 -19.89 1.90 -4.63
C TYR A 247 -20.33 3.10 -5.49
N PHE A 248 -19.82 3.18 -6.73
CA PHE A 248 -20.14 4.19 -7.73
C PHE A 248 -19.76 3.68 -9.12
N THR A 249 -20.40 4.22 -10.16
CA THR A 249 -20.00 4.05 -11.56
C THR A 249 -19.14 5.22 -11.99
N SER A 250 -18.03 4.93 -12.65
CA SER A 250 -16.93 5.88 -12.86
C SER A 250 -16.54 5.93 -14.33
N LEU A 251 -16.28 7.12 -14.87
CA LEU A 251 -15.57 7.31 -16.13
C LEU A 251 -14.23 7.99 -15.86
N TYR A 252 -13.15 7.49 -16.44
CA TYR A 252 -11.83 8.12 -16.38
C TYR A 252 -11.45 8.74 -17.72
N VAL A 253 -10.89 9.95 -17.69
CA VAL A 253 -10.39 10.67 -18.86
C VAL A 253 -9.21 11.57 -18.50
N ARG A 254 -8.21 11.67 -19.37
CA ARG A 254 -7.16 12.70 -19.24
C ARG A 254 -7.61 13.99 -19.90
N GLU A 255 -7.59 15.08 -19.14
CA GLU A 255 -7.83 16.44 -19.64
C GLU A 255 -6.62 16.99 -20.42
N PRO A 256 -6.74 18.09 -21.19
CA PRO A 256 -5.68 18.60 -22.06
C PRO A 256 -4.31 18.84 -21.40
N GLY A 257 -4.29 19.28 -20.13
CA GLY A 257 -3.09 19.46 -19.30
C GLY A 257 -2.49 18.17 -18.74
N GLY A 258 -3.12 17.01 -18.99
CA GLY A 258 -2.63 15.67 -18.64
C GLY A 258 -3.18 15.07 -17.35
N THR A 259 -3.89 15.87 -16.53
CA THR A 259 -4.45 15.42 -15.25
C THR A 259 -5.51 14.34 -15.48
N LEU A 260 -5.51 13.29 -14.66
CA LEU A 260 -6.56 12.26 -14.72
C LEU A 260 -7.79 12.76 -13.96
N PHE A 261 -8.90 12.86 -14.68
CA PHE A 261 -10.21 13.18 -14.14
C PHE A 261 -11.09 11.94 -14.12
N GLU A 262 -11.92 11.87 -13.08
CA GLU A 262 -12.97 10.88 -12.95
C GLU A 262 -14.35 11.55 -12.91
N PHE A 263 -15.36 10.91 -13.49
CA PHE A 263 -16.77 11.30 -13.36
C PHE A 263 -17.56 10.16 -12.72
N ALA A 264 -17.93 10.34 -11.46
CA ALA A 264 -18.40 9.29 -10.56
C ALA A 264 -19.82 9.53 -10.05
N THR A 265 -20.68 8.51 -10.08
CA THR A 265 -22.05 8.62 -9.57
C THR A 265 -22.11 8.70 -8.05
N ASP A 266 -22.97 9.55 -7.50
CA ASP A 266 -23.14 9.68 -6.03
C ASP A 266 -23.62 8.37 -5.35
N ALA A 267 -24.38 7.54 -6.08
CA ALA A 267 -24.98 6.30 -5.60
C ALA A 267 -24.27 5.07 -6.21
N PRO A 268 -24.34 3.88 -5.57
CA PRO A 268 -25.09 3.58 -4.33
C PRO A 268 -24.42 3.99 -3.01
N GLY A 269 -23.12 4.27 -2.99
CA GLY A 269 -22.36 4.59 -1.78
C GLY A 269 -21.92 3.37 -0.96
N PHE A 270 -21.19 3.61 0.14
CA PHE A 270 -20.52 2.56 0.91
C PHE A 270 -21.43 1.71 1.80
N ALA A 271 -22.66 2.16 2.04
CA ALA A 271 -23.63 1.47 2.90
C ALA A 271 -24.26 0.22 2.24
N ILE A 272 -23.96 -0.03 0.96
CA ILE A 272 -24.51 -1.18 0.22
C ILE A 272 -24.02 -2.53 0.76
N ASP A 273 -22.83 -2.58 1.35
CA ASP A 273 -22.21 -3.82 1.84
C ASP A 273 -21.65 -3.75 3.27
N GLU A 274 -21.83 -2.62 3.96
CA GLU A 274 -21.45 -2.44 5.36
C GLU A 274 -22.33 -1.34 5.99
N PRO A 275 -23.05 -1.61 7.10
CA PRO A 275 -23.88 -0.61 7.76
C PRO A 275 -23.11 0.65 8.16
N VAL A 276 -23.79 1.81 8.19
CA VAL A 276 -23.19 3.11 8.53
C VAL A 276 -22.49 3.07 9.89
N GLU A 277 -23.02 2.32 10.85
CA GLU A 277 -22.46 2.17 12.19
C GLU A 277 -21.11 1.47 12.20
N THR A 278 -20.87 0.58 11.22
CA THR A 278 -19.67 -0.28 11.15
C THR A 278 -18.78 0.04 9.95
N LEU A 279 -19.10 1.06 9.14
CA LEU A 279 -18.28 1.45 7.99
C LEU A 279 -16.79 1.50 8.32
N GLY A 280 -15.99 0.89 7.45
CA GLY A 280 -14.54 0.86 7.52
C GLY A 280 -13.98 -0.06 8.59
N GLN A 281 -14.75 -1.02 9.11
CA GLN A 281 -14.26 -2.05 10.03
C GLN A 281 -13.82 -3.30 9.27
N LEU A 282 -14.51 -3.63 8.17
CA LEU A 282 -14.18 -4.79 7.35
C LEU A 282 -13.24 -4.45 6.21
N LEU A 283 -12.30 -5.35 5.96
CA LEU A 283 -11.50 -5.36 4.73
C LEU A 283 -12.26 -6.13 3.65
N PHE A 284 -12.59 -5.48 2.54
CA PHE A 284 -13.26 -6.11 1.40
C PHE A 284 -12.26 -6.59 0.35
N VAL A 285 -12.62 -7.68 -0.33
CA VAL A 285 -11.92 -8.16 -1.52
C VAL A 285 -12.83 -7.90 -2.71
N PRO A 286 -12.32 -7.29 -3.80
CA PRO A 286 -13.13 -7.02 -5.00
C PRO A 286 -13.79 -8.29 -5.58
N PRO A 287 -15.00 -8.17 -6.17
CA PRO A 287 -15.70 -9.30 -6.79
C PRO A 287 -14.83 -10.06 -7.80
N GLY A 288 -15.03 -11.38 -7.91
CA GLY A 288 -14.28 -12.24 -8.83
C GLY A 288 -13.00 -12.85 -8.24
N ASN A 289 -12.64 -12.48 -7.01
CA ASN A 289 -11.45 -12.95 -6.30
C ASN A 289 -11.78 -13.86 -5.10
N GLU A 290 -12.98 -14.45 -5.05
CA GLU A 290 -13.48 -15.18 -3.87
C GLU A 290 -12.58 -16.36 -3.50
N LYS A 291 -12.04 -17.08 -4.51
CA LYS A 291 -11.13 -18.21 -4.28
C LYS A 291 -9.78 -17.80 -3.71
N GLN A 292 -9.36 -16.55 -3.91
CA GLN A 292 -8.06 -16.02 -3.50
C GLN A 292 -8.17 -15.06 -2.32
N ALA A 293 -9.38 -14.83 -1.80
CA ALA A 293 -9.64 -13.80 -0.79
C ALA A 293 -8.76 -13.92 0.46
N GLN A 294 -8.51 -15.14 0.94
CA GLN A 294 -7.62 -15.36 2.09
C GLN A 294 -6.15 -15.04 1.76
N ALA A 295 -5.69 -15.41 0.55
CA ALA A 295 -4.34 -15.09 0.09
C ALA A 295 -4.14 -13.58 -0.07
N ILE A 296 -5.10 -12.90 -0.68
CA ILE A 296 -5.10 -11.44 -0.85
C ILE A 296 -5.02 -10.75 0.52
N ARG A 297 -5.86 -11.15 1.49
CA ARG A 297 -5.83 -10.59 2.85
C ARG A 297 -4.47 -10.77 3.52
N ALA A 298 -3.85 -11.94 3.35
CA ALA A 298 -2.54 -12.23 3.94
C ALA A 298 -1.40 -11.38 3.34
N ARG A 299 -1.57 -10.85 2.12
CA ARG A 299 -0.59 -9.96 1.46
C ARG A 299 -0.79 -8.49 1.80
N MET A 300 -1.98 -8.11 2.24
CA MET A 300 -2.28 -6.72 2.54
C MET A 300 -1.57 -6.26 3.82
N PRO A 301 -1.08 -5.01 3.86
CA PRO A 301 -0.44 -4.49 5.06
C PRO A 301 -1.48 -4.34 6.18
N GLN A 302 -1.10 -4.75 7.38
CA GLN A 302 -1.87 -4.53 8.60
C GLN A 302 -1.55 -3.15 9.20
N PHE A 303 -2.56 -2.55 9.83
CA PHE A 303 -2.45 -1.28 10.55
C PHE A 303 -3.43 -1.25 11.71
N GLY A 304 -3.11 -0.49 12.75
CA GLY A 304 -4.03 -0.21 13.86
C GLY A 304 -4.74 1.13 13.65
N LEU A 305 -6.00 1.21 14.08
CA LEU A 305 -6.71 2.48 14.19
C LEU A 305 -6.13 3.34 15.34
N PRO A 306 -6.46 4.65 15.38
CA PRO A 306 -6.12 5.47 16.54
C PRO A 306 -6.54 4.81 17.86
N GLY A 307 -5.57 4.62 18.76
CA GLY A 307 -5.77 3.99 20.07
C GLY A 307 -5.70 2.45 20.09
N GLU A 308 -5.66 1.79 18.93
CA GLU A 308 -5.49 0.34 18.86
C GLU A 308 -4.01 -0.09 18.97
N GLU A 309 -3.80 -1.32 19.41
CA GLU A 309 -2.49 -1.96 19.37
C GLU A 309 -2.03 -2.14 17.92
N ARG A 310 -0.72 -1.98 17.69
CA ARG A 310 -0.11 -2.05 16.37
C ARG A 310 1.35 -2.47 16.43
N VAL A 311 1.84 -3.00 15.32
CA VAL A 311 3.27 -3.28 15.14
C VAL A 311 4.03 -1.95 15.02
N ILE A 312 5.04 -1.76 15.86
CA ILE A 312 5.98 -0.66 15.77
C ILE A 312 7.20 -1.13 14.99
N TYR A 313 7.24 -0.80 13.71
CA TYR A 313 8.36 -1.15 12.84
C TYR A 313 9.66 -0.47 13.31
N ARG A 314 10.74 -1.26 13.37
CA ARG A 314 12.09 -0.78 13.60
C ARG A 314 12.84 -0.65 12.27
N ASP A 315 13.76 0.30 12.22
CA ASP A 315 14.68 0.44 11.11
C ASP A 315 15.74 -0.66 11.21
N LEU A 316 15.55 -1.73 10.43
CA LEU A 316 16.40 -2.91 10.37
C LEU A 316 17.03 -3.02 8.97
N PRO A 317 18.12 -3.78 8.78
CA PRO A 317 18.86 -3.82 7.51
C PRO A 317 18.06 -4.25 6.27
N PHE A 318 16.87 -4.84 6.45
CA PHE A 318 15.98 -5.28 5.37
C PHE A 318 14.59 -4.65 5.53
N VAL A 319 13.98 -4.31 4.38
CA VAL A 319 12.54 -4.05 4.32
C VAL A 319 11.82 -5.34 4.68
N HIS A 320 10.86 -5.25 5.59
CA HIS A 320 10.13 -6.39 6.08
C HIS A 320 8.68 -6.02 6.44
N ARG A 321 7.83 -7.05 6.49
CA ARG A 321 6.42 -6.95 6.89
C ARG A 321 6.14 -7.91 8.01
N VAL A 322 5.47 -7.42 9.04
CA VAL A 322 4.93 -8.26 10.11
C VAL A 322 3.44 -8.42 9.88
N HIS A 323 2.98 -9.67 9.83
CA HIS A 323 1.58 -10.00 9.73
C HIS A 323 1.15 -10.85 10.94
N LEU A 324 0.45 -10.22 11.87
CA LEU A 324 -0.07 -10.82 13.09
C LEU A 324 -1.32 -11.68 12.79
N PRO A 325 -1.48 -12.83 13.47
CA PRO A 325 -2.73 -13.58 13.48
C PRO A 325 -3.72 -13.00 14.49
N GLU A 326 -5.00 -13.33 14.35
CA GLU A 326 -6.04 -12.93 15.32
C GLU A 326 -5.79 -13.58 16.68
N GLU A 327 -5.35 -14.84 16.68
CA GLU A 327 -5.04 -15.60 17.89
C GLU A 327 -3.60 -16.13 17.81
N PRO A 328 -2.58 -15.34 18.18
CA PRO A 328 -1.20 -15.79 18.16
C PRO A 328 -1.00 -16.99 19.10
N ASP A 329 -0.26 -18.00 18.65
CA ASP A 329 0.17 -19.08 19.53
C ASP A 329 1.58 -18.83 20.11
N GLY A 330 2.28 -17.80 19.64
CA GLY A 330 3.66 -17.44 20.02
C GLY A 330 4.74 -17.96 19.07
N SER A 331 4.38 -18.74 18.06
CA SER A 331 5.30 -19.11 16.98
C SER A 331 5.50 -17.98 15.97
N THR A 332 6.69 -17.93 15.37
CA THR A 332 7.03 -16.95 14.32
C THR A 332 7.62 -17.65 13.11
N LEU A 333 7.19 -17.23 11.91
CA LEU A 333 7.73 -17.69 10.64
C LEU A 333 8.42 -16.54 9.91
N MET A 334 9.71 -16.66 9.67
CA MET A 334 10.46 -15.70 8.84
C MET A 334 10.52 -16.19 7.39
N LEU A 335 10.07 -15.35 6.44
CA LEU A 335 9.78 -15.76 5.07
C LEU A 335 10.72 -15.07 4.07
N LEU A 336 11.36 -15.87 3.22
CA LEU A 336 12.31 -15.43 2.21
C LEU A 336 11.80 -15.76 0.80
N HIS A 337 11.43 -14.73 0.04
CA HIS A 337 10.81 -14.87 -1.28
C HIS A 337 11.76 -15.41 -2.37
N GLY A 338 11.18 -15.84 -3.50
CA GLY A 338 11.93 -16.29 -4.68
C GLY A 338 12.44 -15.14 -5.56
N SER A 339 13.10 -15.46 -6.66
CA SER A 339 13.57 -14.42 -7.60
C SER A 339 12.42 -13.61 -8.18
N GLY A 340 12.56 -12.28 -8.25
CA GLY A 340 11.51 -11.36 -8.72
C GLY A 340 10.41 -11.10 -7.69
N GLY A 341 10.49 -11.73 -6.52
CA GLY A 341 9.50 -11.63 -5.46
C GLY A 341 9.70 -10.46 -4.51
N ASN A 342 8.81 -10.37 -3.52
CA ASN A 342 8.89 -9.40 -2.42
C ASN A 342 8.48 -10.02 -1.07
N GLU A 343 8.51 -9.22 -0.01
CA GLU A 343 8.24 -9.64 1.37
C GLU A 343 6.82 -10.17 1.63
N ASN A 344 5.87 -10.00 0.70
CA ASN A 344 4.49 -10.49 0.87
C ASN A 344 4.26 -11.85 0.18
N ASP A 345 5.16 -12.30 -0.69
CA ASP A 345 4.90 -13.41 -1.62
C ASP A 345 4.53 -14.73 -0.94
N LEU A 346 5.22 -15.04 0.16
CA LEU A 346 5.04 -16.27 0.92
C LEU A 346 3.98 -16.14 2.03
N MET A 347 3.44 -14.95 2.29
CA MET A 347 2.44 -14.74 3.33
C MET A 347 1.21 -15.66 3.17
N PRO A 348 0.62 -15.84 1.96
CA PRO A 348 -0.51 -16.75 1.78
C PRO A 348 -0.21 -18.20 2.15
N LEU A 349 0.93 -18.73 1.69
CA LEU A 349 1.35 -20.10 1.97
C LEU A 349 1.56 -20.28 3.47
N ALA A 350 2.32 -19.37 4.09
CA ALA A 350 2.65 -19.44 5.51
C ALA A 350 1.41 -19.28 6.40
N ARG A 351 0.47 -18.38 6.04
CA ARG A 351 -0.79 -18.21 6.76
C ARG A 351 -1.69 -19.45 6.69
N LEU A 352 -1.68 -20.18 5.57
CA LEU A 352 -2.41 -21.45 5.46
C LEU A 352 -1.71 -22.59 6.21
N ALA A 353 -0.37 -22.64 6.17
CA ALA A 353 0.43 -23.69 6.81
C ALA A 353 0.43 -23.56 8.35
N ALA A 354 0.51 -22.33 8.88
CA ALA A 354 0.49 -22.02 10.30
C ALA A 354 -0.43 -20.82 10.61
N PRO A 355 -1.74 -21.03 10.75
CA PRO A 355 -2.73 -19.94 10.88
C PRO A 355 -2.54 -19.02 12.10
N ARG A 356 -1.86 -19.51 13.14
CA ARG A 356 -1.65 -18.82 14.42
C ARG A 356 -0.22 -18.30 14.62
N ALA A 357 0.63 -18.44 13.60
CA ALA A 357 1.99 -17.90 13.65
C ALA A 357 2.00 -16.41 13.27
N THR A 358 2.87 -15.66 13.94
CA THR A 358 3.30 -14.35 13.46
C THR A 358 4.17 -14.54 12.22
N LEU A 359 3.87 -13.83 11.14
CA LEU A 359 4.64 -13.93 9.90
C LEU A 359 5.54 -12.71 9.75
N ILE A 360 6.81 -12.92 9.43
CA ILE A 360 7.77 -11.86 9.12
C ILE A 360 8.31 -12.12 7.72
N GLY A 361 7.76 -11.43 6.73
CA GLY A 361 8.27 -11.48 5.37
C GLY A 361 9.39 -10.48 5.19
N VAL A 362 10.42 -10.87 4.45
CA VAL A 362 11.65 -10.07 4.28
C VAL A 362 11.97 -9.92 2.81
N ARG A 363 12.37 -8.71 2.40
CA ARG A 363 12.65 -8.33 1.01
C ARG A 363 14.15 -8.38 0.72
N GLY A 364 14.56 -9.23 -0.21
CA GLY A 364 15.95 -9.31 -0.69
C GLY A 364 16.45 -7.98 -1.27
N ARG A 365 17.75 -7.70 -1.07
CA ARG A 365 18.36 -6.39 -1.33
C ARG A 365 19.04 -6.25 -2.69
N SER A 366 19.31 -7.35 -3.38
CA SER A 366 19.95 -7.32 -4.70
C SER A 366 18.93 -6.99 -5.78
N THR A 367 19.17 -5.92 -6.55
CA THR A 367 18.27 -5.43 -7.61
C THR A 367 19.00 -5.14 -8.92
N GLU A 368 20.28 -5.47 -9.03
CA GLU A 368 21.16 -5.07 -10.14
C GLU A 368 20.73 -5.63 -11.50
N GLU A 369 19.96 -6.72 -11.52
CA GLU A 369 19.39 -7.33 -12.72
C GLU A 369 18.01 -6.77 -13.11
N GLY A 370 17.52 -5.73 -12.43
CA GLY A 370 16.16 -5.23 -12.60
C GLY A 370 15.07 -6.15 -12.04
N ILE A 371 15.47 -7.27 -11.43
CA ILE A 371 14.60 -8.17 -10.66
C ILE A 371 15.12 -8.27 -9.23
N GLN A 372 14.20 -8.32 -8.27
CA GLN A 372 14.53 -8.42 -6.85
C GLN A 372 15.06 -9.82 -6.50
N ARG A 373 16.18 -9.88 -5.78
CA ARG A 373 16.88 -11.11 -5.38
C ARG A 373 17.53 -10.95 -4.01
N TRP A 374 18.06 -12.06 -3.50
CA TRP A 374 18.82 -12.13 -2.25
C TRP A 374 20.32 -11.95 -2.43
N PHE A 375 20.85 -12.22 -3.63
CA PHE A 375 22.25 -12.06 -3.98
C PHE A 375 22.42 -12.07 -5.51
N ARG A 376 23.51 -11.46 -5.97
CA ARG A 376 23.89 -11.35 -7.38
C ARG A 376 24.28 -12.68 -8.00
N ARG A 377 24.10 -12.79 -9.32
CA ARG A 377 24.57 -13.93 -10.12
C ARG A 377 25.28 -13.45 -11.38
N PHE A 378 26.12 -14.31 -11.93
CA PHE A 378 26.77 -14.10 -13.22
C PHE A 378 25.96 -14.71 -14.36
N ASP A 379 25.33 -15.85 -14.10
CA ASP A 379 24.41 -16.52 -15.01
C ASP A 379 23.40 -17.38 -14.22
N GLN A 380 22.61 -18.21 -14.90
CA GLN A 380 21.57 -19.02 -14.24
C GLN A 380 22.10 -20.03 -13.19
N LYS A 381 23.38 -20.40 -13.24
CA LYS A 381 23.98 -21.43 -12.38
C LYS A 381 25.21 -20.95 -11.59
N ARG A 382 25.77 -19.79 -11.94
CA ARG A 382 26.94 -19.21 -11.26
C ARG A 382 26.55 -17.96 -10.49
N PHE A 383 26.92 -17.92 -9.21
CA PHE A 383 26.53 -16.89 -8.27
C PHE A 383 27.73 -16.10 -7.76
N ASP A 384 27.52 -14.84 -7.36
CA ASP A 384 28.57 -14.05 -6.73
C ASP A 384 28.77 -14.52 -5.28
N GLN A 385 29.84 -15.27 -5.07
CA GLN A 385 30.17 -15.90 -3.79
C GLN A 385 30.46 -14.89 -2.67
N ASN A 386 30.97 -13.71 -3.01
CA ASN A 386 31.22 -12.65 -2.03
C ASN A 386 29.90 -11.99 -1.63
N ASP A 387 29.01 -11.78 -2.61
CA ASP A 387 27.70 -11.18 -2.37
C ASP A 387 26.80 -12.11 -1.53
N ILE A 388 26.85 -13.43 -1.75
CA ILE A 388 26.15 -14.40 -0.89
C ILE A 388 26.57 -14.24 0.58
N ARG A 389 27.88 -14.17 0.85
CA ARG A 389 28.41 -14.04 2.21
C ARG A 389 28.05 -12.68 2.82
N PHE A 390 28.16 -11.61 2.04
CA PHE A 390 27.79 -10.27 2.47
C PHE A 390 26.31 -10.13 2.83
N GLU A 391 25.42 -10.70 2.01
CA GLU A 391 23.98 -10.68 2.28
C GLU A 391 23.60 -11.64 3.41
N ALA A 392 24.33 -12.75 3.61
CA ALA A 392 24.18 -13.63 4.76
C ALA A 392 24.56 -12.93 6.09
N GLU A 393 25.68 -12.19 6.13
CA GLU A 393 26.09 -11.39 7.30
C GLU A 393 25.08 -10.28 7.59
N ALA A 394 24.57 -9.61 6.54
CA ALA A 394 23.51 -8.63 6.75
C ALA A 394 22.22 -9.26 7.30
N PHE A 395 21.90 -10.48 6.85
CA PHE A 395 20.72 -11.21 7.30
C PHE A 395 20.87 -11.70 8.75
N GLU A 396 22.08 -12.06 9.21
CA GLU A 396 22.37 -12.29 10.63
C GLU A 396 21.97 -11.08 11.48
N ALA A 397 22.47 -9.90 11.14
CA ALA A 397 22.16 -8.66 11.87
C ALA A 397 20.66 -8.34 11.84
N PHE A 398 19.96 -8.68 10.75
CA PHE A 398 18.51 -8.55 10.67
C PHE A 398 17.79 -9.51 11.61
N VAL A 399 18.17 -10.80 11.63
CA VAL A 399 17.52 -11.82 12.48
C VAL A 399 17.69 -11.46 13.95
N GLU A 400 18.90 -11.12 14.38
CA GLU A 400 19.16 -10.68 15.77
C GLU A 400 18.34 -9.43 16.13
N GLY A 401 18.34 -8.43 15.23
CA GLY A 401 17.58 -7.20 15.40
C GLY A 401 16.07 -7.44 15.47
N ALA A 402 15.54 -8.34 14.63
CA ALA A 402 14.12 -8.69 14.60
C ALA A 402 13.70 -9.44 15.86
N ILE A 403 14.53 -10.37 16.34
CA ILE A 403 14.28 -11.10 17.59
C ILE A 403 14.13 -10.14 18.76
N ALA A 404 15.06 -9.20 18.90
CA ALA A 404 15.01 -8.21 19.96
C ALA A 404 13.88 -7.18 19.77
N ALA A 405 13.63 -6.73 18.54
CA ALA A 405 12.65 -5.70 18.23
C ALA A 405 11.19 -6.16 18.41
N TYR A 406 10.92 -7.43 18.14
CA TYR A 406 9.57 -8.00 18.07
C TYR A 406 9.31 -9.07 19.13
N ASP A 407 10.19 -9.22 20.12
CA ASP A 407 10.08 -10.18 21.23
C ASP A 407 9.84 -11.62 20.73
N ILE A 408 10.62 -12.02 19.72
CA ILE A 408 10.48 -13.34 19.08
C ILE A 408 11.14 -14.39 19.97
N ASP A 409 10.40 -15.44 20.32
CA ASP A 409 10.97 -16.62 20.98
C ASP A 409 11.80 -17.44 19.97
N PRO A 410 13.14 -17.53 20.11
CA PRO A 410 13.99 -18.27 19.19
C PRO A 410 13.70 -19.77 19.16
N ASP A 411 13.16 -20.34 20.25
CA ASP A 411 12.78 -21.76 20.29
C ASP A 411 11.51 -22.02 19.47
N ARG A 412 10.74 -20.98 19.14
CA ARG A 412 9.49 -21.04 18.38
C ARG A 412 9.56 -20.27 17.06
N LEU A 413 10.77 -19.97 16.61
CA LEU A 413 11.07 -19.38 15.32
C LEU A 413 11.37 -20.48 14.28
N ALA A 414 10.76 -20.37 13.11
CA ALA A 414 11.12 -21.15 11.94
C ALA A 414 11.25 -20.27 10.70
N PHE A 415 12.00 -20.75 9.71
CA PHE A 415 12.29 -20.02 8.49
C PHE A 415 11.70 -20.77 7.28
N ILE A 416 11.16 -20.04 6.31
CA ILE A 416 10.67 -20.59 5.06
C ILE A 416 11.28 -19.81 3.91
N GLY A 417 12.09 -20.47 3.09
CA GLY A 417 12.66 -19.90 1.88
C GLY A 417 12.07 -20.54 0.63
N ASN A 418 11.88 -19.76 -0.43
CA ASN A 418 11.52 -20.26 -1.75
C ASN A 418 12.59 -19.93 -2.79
N SER A 419 12.98 -20.92 -3.60
CA SER A 419 13.92 -20.78 -4.72
C SER A 419 15.17 -20.00 -4.30
N ASN A 420 15.43 -18.81 -4.85
CA ASN A 420 16.56 -17.97 -4.45
C ASN A 420 16.60 -17.62 -2.94
N GLY A 421 15.45 -17.41 -2.29
CA GLY A 421 15.38 -17.21 -0.84
C GLY A 421 15.69 -18.48 -0.06
N ALA A 422 15.32 -19.65 -0.58
CA ALA A 422 15.72 -20.94 -0.01
C ALA A 422 17.23 -21.16 -0.14
N ASN A 423 17.83 -20.72 -1.24
CA ASN A 423 19.28 -20.82 -1.47
C ASN A 423 20.05 -19.93 -0.49
N LEU A 424 19.60 -18.67 -0.29
CA LEU A 424 20.22 -17.82 0.72
C LEU A 424 20.04 -18.44 2.11
N LEU A 425 18.83 -18.89 2.45
CA LEU A 425 18.57 -19.49 3.77
C LEU A 425 19.50 -20.69 4.02
N ALA A 426 19.66 -21.58 3.04
CA ALA A 426 20.53 -22.74 3.18
C ALA A 426 22.03 -22.35 3.26
N ALA A 427 22.48 -21.36 2.49
CA ALA A 427 23.83 -20.83 2.62
C ALA A 427 24.05 -20.16 3.98
N PHE A 428 23.07 -19.38 4.44
CA PHE A 428 23.08 -18.68 5.72
C PHE A 428 23.18 -19.65 6.90
N MET A 429 22.40 -20.73 6.90
CA MET A 429 22.50 -21.80 7.90
C MET A 429 23.94 -22.29 8.07
N ARG A 430 24.66 -22.47 6.96
CA ARG A 430 26.00 -23.06 6.93
C ARG A 430 27.12 -22.04 7.20
N LEU A 431 26.90 -20.77 6.85
CA LEU A 431 27.84 -19.68 7.11
C LEU A 431 27.71 -19.15 8.55
N HIS A 432 26.51 -19.23 9.13
CA HIS A 432 26.16 -18.75 10.47
C HIS A 432 25.37 -19.84 11.24
N PRO A 433 26.04 -20.93 11.66
CA PRO A 433 25.39 -22.05 12.36
C PRO A 433 24.72 -21.64 13.66
N HIS A 434 23.77 -22.45 14.13
CA HIS A 434 22.99 -22.29 15.37
C HIS A 434 21.96 -21.13 15.41
N ILE A 435 21.90 -20.27 14.40
CA ILE A 435 20.87 -19.22 14.30
C ILE A 435 19.54 -19.81 13.81
N VAL A 436 19.59 -20.67 12.79
CA VAL A 436 18.40 -21.29 12.18
C VAL A 436 18.29 -22.73 12.61
N ARG A 437 17.39 -22.99 13.57
CA ARG A 437 17.12 -24.35 14.07
C ARG A 437 16.03 -25.08 13.31
N LYS A 438 15.15 -24.36 12.62
CA LYS A 438 13.98 -24.91 11.91
C LYS A 438 13.83 -24.22 10.57
N ALA A 439 13.99 -24.96 9.47
CA ALA A 439 13.89 -24.40 8.12
C ALA A 439 13.04 -25.26 7.18
N VAL A 440 12.25 -24.58 6.35
CA VAL A 440 11.57 -25.17 5.20
C VAL A 440 12.15 -24.57 3.93
N LEU A 441 12.76 -25.41 3.11
CA LEU A 441 13.41 -25.05 1.86
C LEU A 441 12.55 -25.51 0.68
N LEU A 442 11.87 -24.55 0.04
CA LEU A 442 11.04 -24.79 -1.14
C LEU A 442 11.87 -24.58 -2.40
N ARG A 443 12.01 -25.61 -3.23
CA ARG A 443 12.80 -25.58 -4.48
C ARG A 443 14.24 -25.04 -4.31
N PRO A 444 15.02 -25.50 -3.30
CA PRO A 444 16.36 -24.97 -3.08
C PRO A 444 17.38 -25.55 -4.06
N SER A 445 18.56 -24.95 -4.10
CA SER A 445 19.73 -25.41 -4.85
C SER A 445 21.00 -25.09 -4.06
N GLU A 446 22.02 -25.93 -4.19
CA GLU A 446 23.35 -25.61 -3.67
C GLU A 446 23.94 -24.41 -4.43
N VAL A 447 24.43 -23.42 -3.70
CA VAL A 447 24.96 -22.17 -4.26
C VAL A 447 26.36 -21.80 -3.75
N LEU A 448 26.84 -22.45 -2.69
CA LEU A 448 28.19 -22.26 -2.19
C LEU A 448 29.15 -23.14 -2.98
N GLU A 449 30.12 -22.52 -3.63
CA GLU A 449 31.17 -23.24 -4.36
C GLU A 449 32.16 -23.91 -3.39
N GLU A 450 32.47 -23.22 -2.29
CA GLU A 450 33.32 -23.71 -1.21
C GLU A 450 32.46 -24.02 0.02
N GLN A 451 32.52 -25.28 0.47
CA GLN A 451 31.74 -25.77 1.59
C GLN A 451 32.38 -25.31 2.91
N PRO A 452 31.68 -24.57 3.78
CA PRO A 452 32.19 -24.23 5.11
C PRO A 452 32.22 -25.47 6.01
N ASP A 453 33.00 -25.41 7.08
CA ASP A 453 32.94 -26.38 8.18
C ASP A 453 31.83 -25.95 9.14
N ALA A 454 30.62 -26.47 8.94
CA ALA A 454 29.41 -26.07 9.66
C ALA A 454 28.91 -27.19 10.58
N ASP A 455 28.46 -26.82 11.79
CA ASP A 455 27.73 -27.70 12.70
C ASP A 455 26.24 -27.34 12.67
N LEU A 456 25.44 -28.21 12.04
CA LEU A 456 23.99 -28.09 11.96
C LEU A 456 23.27 -29.16 12.79
N SER A 457 23.94 -29.72 13.80
CA SER A 457 23.38 -30.80 14.63
C SER A 457 22.13 -30.39 15.43
N ASP A 458 21.89 -29.09 15.62
CA ASP A 458 20.69 -28.52 16.24
C ASP A 458 19.61 -28.08 15.24
N ALA A 459 19.83 -28.28 13.94
CA ALA A 459 18.92 -27.85 12.89
C ALA A 459 18.05 -28.99 12.34
N ALA A 460 16.75 -28.75 12.23
CA ALA A 460 15.79 -29.57 11.51
C ALA A 460 15.35 -28.88 10.22
N VAL A 461 15.38 -29.61 9.10
CA VAL A 461 15.11 -29.06 7.76
C VAL A 461 14.07 -29.91 7.04
N LEU A 462 13.03 -29.27 6.49
CA LEU A 462 12.19 -29.84 5.45
C LEU A 462 12.64 -29.30 4.10
N GLN A 463 12.98 -30.17 3.16
CA GLN A 463 13.26 -29.81 1.78
C GLN A 463 12.17 -30.34 0.85
N LEU A 464 11.50 -29.44 0.13
CA LEU A 464 10.44 -29.77 -0.83
C LEU A 464 10.87 -29.46 -2.27
N ASN A 465 11.05 -30.52 -3.06
CA ASN A 465 11.46 -30.44 -4.45
C ASN A 465 10.30 -30.76 -5.39
N GLY A 466 10.19 -30.04 -6.52
CA GLY A 466 9.29 -30.43 -7.60
C GLY A 466 9.88 -31.60 -8.38
N ALA A 467 9.12 -32.68 -8.57
CA ALA A 467 9.59 -33.88 -9.27
C ALA A 467 10.03 -33.62 -10.72
N ALA A 468 9.53 -32.55 -11.36
CA ALA A 468 9.92 -32.13 -12.71
C ALA A 468 10.70 -30.80 -12.72
N ASP A 469 11.24 -30.35 -11.59
CA ASP A 469 12.00 -29.10 -11.50
C ASP A 469 13.34 -29.20 -12.29
N PRO A 470 13.61 -28.30 -13.25
CA PRO A 470 14.87 -28.30 -14.01
C PRO A 470 16.12 -28.07 -13.17
N PHE A 471 15.99 -27.61 -11.92
CA PHE A 471 17.10 -27.40 -10.99
C PHE A 471 17.29 -28.54 -9.97
N GLY A 472 16.53 -29.63 -10.09
CA GLY A 472 16.48 -30.72 -9.10
C GLY A 472 17.84 -31.38 -8.77
N ASP A 473 18.78 -31.44 -9.73
CA ASP A 473 20.13 -31.98 -9.48
C ASP A 473 20.89 -31.17 -8.41
N ALA A 474 20.77 -29.84 -8.44
CA ALA A 474 21.39 -28.96 -7.46
C ALA A 474 20.74 -29.07 -6.08
N SER A 475 19.44 -29.39 -6.03
CA SER A 475 18.72 -29.67 -4.77
C SER A 475 19.25 -30.93 -4.09
N GLY A 476 19.65 -31.95 -4.86
CA GLY A 476 20.24 -33.18 -4.33
C GLY A 476 21.62 -32.97 -3.71
N ALA A 477 22.46 -32.14 -4.35
CA ALA A 477 23.77 -31.76 -3.82
C ALA A 477 23.63 -31.03 -2.48
N LEU A 478 22.70 -30.08 -2.38
CA LEU A 478 22.42 -29.36 -1.15
C LEU A 478 21.93 -30.29 -0.03
N ALA A 479 21.00 -31.19 -0.33
CA ALA A 479 20.48 -32.14 0.65
C ALA A 479 21.58 -33.06 1.20
N LYS A 480 22.60 -33.36 0.40
CA LYS A 480 23.79 -34.08 0.85
C LYS A 480 24.63 -33.20 1.77
N ALA A 481 24.96 -31.98 1.36
CA ALA A 481 25.78 -31.05 2.13
C ALA A 481 25.17 -30.78 3.53
N LEU A 482 23.88 -30.47 3.61
CA LEU A 482 23.20 -30.24 4.89
C LEU A 482 23.23 -31.47 5.81
N ARG A 483 23.17 -32.68 5.25
CA ARG A 483 23.26 -33.92 6.03
C ARG A 483 24.68 -34.19 6.50
N ASP A 484 25.68 -33.90 5.65
CA ASP A 484 27.09 -34.04 6.01
C ASP A 484 27.45 -33.06 7.15
N ASP A 485 26.85 -31.86 7.15
CA ASP A 485 26.98 -30.84 8.21
C ASP A 485 26.16 -31.18 9.49
N GLY A 486 25.40 -32.29 9.49
CA GLY A 486 24.73 -32.83 10.68
C GLY A 486 23.23 -32.52 10.86
N ALA A 487 22.58 -31.85 9.90
CA ALA A 487 21.17 -31.48 10.03
C ALA A 487 20.19 -32.68 9.97
N ASP A 488 19.11 -32.63 10.75
CA ASP A 488 17.94 -33.52 10.65
C ASP A 488 17.09 -33.11 9.43
N ILE A 489 17.43 -33.65 8.26
CA ILE A 489 16.81 -33.29 6.98
C ILE A 489 15.77 -34.33 6.48
N ASP A 490 14.53 -33.87 6.31
CA ASP A 490 13.44 -34.58 5.61
C ASP A 490 13.33 -34.04 4.17
N VAL A 491 13.64 -34.89 3.18
CA VAL A 491 13.59 -34.53 1.76
C VAL A 491 12.38 -35.18 1.11
N ARG A 492 11.48 -34.37 0.55
CA ARG A 492 10.29 -34.85 -0.16
C ARG A 492 10.25 -34.32 -1.58
N ALA A 493 9.84 -35.17 -2.51
CA ALA A 493 9.50 -34.79 -3.87
C ALA A 493 7.98 -34.72 -4.00
N ILE A 494 7.48 -33.65 -4.61
CA ILE A 494 6.05 -33.47 -4.89
C ILE A 494 5.78 -33.37 -6.38
N GLU A 495 4.57 -33.70 -6.79
CA GLU A 495 4.14 -33.53 -8.17
C GLU A 495 4.12 -32.03 -8.51
N GLY A 496 4.91 -31.62 -9.50
CA GLY A 496 5.04 -30.22 -9.85
C GLY A 496 6.36 -29.87 -10.53
N TRP A 497 6.39 -28.65 -11.05
CA TRP A 497 7.57 -28.01 -11.64
C TRP A 497 8.24 -27.10 -10.59
N HIS A 498 8.82 -25.98 -11.00
CA HIS A 498 9.40 -24.99 -10.09
C HIS A 498 8.35 -24.16 -9.30
N GLY A 499 7.08 -24.17 -9.70
CA GLY A 499 6.01 -23.45 -9.01
C GLY A 499 5.57 -24.13 -7.70
N LEU A 500 4.97 -23.35 -6.80
CA LEU A 500 4.40 -23.83 -5.54
C LEU A 500 2.99 -24.42 -5.75
N THR A 501 2.63 -25.43 -4.96
CA THR A 501 1.35 -26.16 -5.03
C THR A 501 0.71 -26.30 -3.64
N ASP A 502 -0.52 -26.82 -3.60
CA ASP A 502 -1.22 -27.10 -2.32
C ASP A 502 -0.48 -28.13 -1.45
N ASP A 503 0.32 -29.01 -2.07
CA ASP A 503 1.16 -29.96 -1.33
C ASP A 503 2.29 -29.25 -0.58
N ASP A 504 2.84 -28.15 -1.12
CA ASP A 504 3.83 -27.34 -0.40
C ASP A 504 3.22 -26.78 0.90
N ILE A 505 1.97 -26.29 0.87
CA ILE A 505 1.25 -25.79 2.05
C ILE A 505 1.05 -26.92 3.07
N ARG A 506 0.48 -28.04 2.62
CA ARG A 506 0.11 -29.16 3.50
C ARG A 506 1.33 -29.77 4.20
N LEU A 507 2.38 -30.08 3.43
CA LEU A 507 3.60 -30.71 3.96
C LEU A 507 4.36 -29.76 4.89
N THR A 508 4.42 -28.47 4.54
CA THR A 508 4.97 -27.43 5.41
C THR A 508 4.21 -27.36 6.73
N GLY A 509 2.87 -27.29 6.69
CA GLY A 509 2.05 -27.23 7.90
C GLY A 509 2.16 -28.47 8.78
N ASP A 510 2.20 -29.67 8.18
CA ASP A 510 2.38 -30.93 8.92
C ASP A 510 3.74 -31.00 9.62
N TRP A 511 4.79 -30.52 8.97
CA TRP A 511 6.14 -30.47 9.54
C TRP A 511 6.25 -29.42 10.64
N LEU A 512 5.70 -28.21 10.44
CA LEU A 512 5.71 -27.14 11.43
C LEU A 512 5.02 -27.58 12.73
N LYS A 513 3.86 -28.26 12.65
CA LYS A 513 3.15 -28.80 13.83
C LYS A 513 3.95 -29.82 14.64
N GLN A 514 4.93 -30.48 14.02
CA GLN A 514 5.79 -31.45 14.70
C GLN A 514 6.99 -30.78 15.35
N LYS A 515 7.43 -29.63 14.84
CA LYS A 515 8.69 -28.98 15.22
C LYS A 515 8.49 -27.68 16.02
N LEU A 516 7.32 -27.04 15.99
CA LEU A 516 6.92 -25.86 16.75
C LEU A 516 5.81 -26.21 17.75
#